data_AF-A0A0C2CZZ7-F1
#
_entry.id   AF-A0A0C2CZZ7-F1
#
_cell.length_a   1.000
_cell.length_b   1.000
_cell.length_c   1.000
_cell.angle_alpha   90.00
_cell.angle_beta   90.00
_cell.angle_gamma   90.00
#
_symmetry.space_group_name_H-M   'P 1'
#
loop_
_entity.id
_entity.type
_entity.pdbx_description
1 polymer ?
#
loop_
_entity_poly.entity_id
_entity_poly.type
_entity_poly.pdbx_seq_one_letter_code
_entity_poly.pdbx_strand_id
1 'polypeptide(L)'
;MPITRTNLTYLMLTILTVGIFACRKPPPCPDCNDQGVDHVDEGPPVPDLPCGGADLMSDNDNCGACGNACTLWWEGTDWEAGGCVEGACGPQWSAFCAGESSQLNTCDEFCGAGGRVCVAKGCSGLTAMLFNVGFDGNCGPSEDEGPDQTMAGPCDEQIPWMSDNEFTLMAICCCGE
;
A
#
# COMPACT_ATOMS: atom_id res chain seq x y z
N MET A 1 -42.07 36.39 1.59
CA MET A 1 -41.57 36.77 0.25
C MET A 1 -40.36 35.89 -0.05
N PRO A 2 -40.46 34.92 -0.97
CA PRO A 2 -39.33 34.08 -1.37
C PRO A 2 -38.51 34.77 -2.47
N ILE A 3 -37.18 34.72 -2.37
CA ILE A 3 -36.28 35.08 -3.48
C ILE A 3 -35.65 33.78 -3.98
N THR A 4 -36.19 33.28 -5.08
CA THR A 4 -35.60 32.27 -5.94
C THR A 4 -34.60 32.93 -6.92
N ARG A 5 -33.37 32.43 -6.95
CA ARG A 5 -32.39 32.56 -8.06
C ARG A 5 -31.55 31.28 -8.03
N THR A 6 -31.73 30.28 -8.90
CA THR A 6 -31.45 30.18 -10.35
C THR A 6 -29.95 30.31 -10.72
N ASN A 7 -29.41 29.18 -11.21
CA ASN A 7 -28.21 28.98 -12.04
C ASN A 7 -26.82 29.10 -11.40
N LEU A 8 -26.02 28.04 -11.45
CA LEU A 8 -25.04 27.87 -12.53
C LEU A 8 -24.45 26.45 -12.53
N THR A 9 -24.73 25.71 -13.60
CA THR A 9 -24.08 24.45 -13.94
C THR A 9 -22.67 24.74 -14.44
N TYR A 10 -21.64 24.33 -13.72
CA TYR A 10 -20.25 24.34 -14.23
C TYR A 10 -19.84 22.92 -14.60
N LEU A 11 -19.88 22.66 -15.90
CA LEU A 11 -19.25 21.52 -16.56
C LEU A 11 -17.76 21.85 -16.70
N MET A 12 -16.91 21.36 -15.78
CA MET A 12 -15.46 21.43 -15.92
C MET A 12 -14.98 20.17 -16.65
N LEU A 13 -14.58 20.36 -17.90
CA LEU A 13 -13.96 19.39 -18.78
C LEU A 13 -12.46 19.37 -18.47
N THR A 14 -11.97 18.36 -17.74
CA THR A 14 -10.52 18.20 -17.48
C THR A 14 -9.86 17.46 -18.65
N ILE A 15 -8.90 18.15 -19.26
CA ILE A 15 -8.12 17.73 -20.42
C ILE A 15 -7.11 16.66 -19.99
N LEU A 16 -7.18 15.47 -20.59
CA LEU A 16 -6.20 14.41 -20.43
C LEU A 16 -4.96 14.74 -21.28
N THR A 17 -3.91 15.28 -20.67
CA THR A 17 -2.62 15.48 -21.35
C THR A 17 -1.84 14.17 -21.36
N VAL A 18 -1.80 13.50 -22.51
CA VAL A 18 -0.92 12.36 -22.76
C VAL A 18 0.51 12.89 -22.88
N GLY A 19 1.32 12.66 -21.85
CA GLY A 19 2.74 12.94 -21.87
C GLY A 19 3.47 11.98 -22.81
N ILE A 20 3.93 12.49 -23.95
CA ILE A 20 4.79 11.75 -24.87
C ILE A 20 6.20 11.74 -24.26
N PHE A 21 6.56 10.69 -23.53
CA PHE A 21 7.97 10.44 -23.24
C PHE A 21 8.64 9.95 -24.53
N ALA A 22 9.23 10.90 -25.25
CA ALA A 22 10.12 10.60 -26.36
C ALA A 22 11.33 9.80 -25.84
N CYS A 23 11.46 8.55 -26.28
CA CYS A 23 12.67 7.75 -26.09
C CYS A 23 13.86 8.55 -26.63
N ARG A 24 14.78 8.95 -25.73
CA ARG A 24 16.04 9.59 -26.14
C ARG A 24 16.84 8.57 -26.95
N LYS A 25 17.13 8.92 -28.21
CA LYS A 25 18.02 8.14 -29.08
C LYS A 25 19.39 8.01 -28.40
N PRO A 26 19.97 6.81 -28.24
CA PRO A 26 21.31 6.66 -27.67
C PRO A 26 22.34 7.34 -28.60
N PRO A 27 23.41 7.94 -28.04
CA PRO A 27 24.42 8.62 -28.84
C PRO A 27 25.16 7.62 -29.73
N PRO A 28 25.62 8.04 -30.93
CA PRO A 28 26.36 7.16 -31.82
C PRO A 28 27.71 6.79 -31.19
N CYS A 29 28.01 5.49 -31.10
CA CYS A 29 29.33 5.00 -30.69
C CYS A 29 30.39 5.45 -31.69
N PRO A 30 31.41 6.22 -31.27
CA PRO A 30 32.61 6.38 -32.07
C PRO A 30 33.45 5.09 -31.93
N ASP A 31 33.87 4.53 -33.05
CA ASP A 31 34.68 3.29 -33.20
C ASP A 31 33.96 1.93 -33.31
N CYS A 32 32.75 1.88 -33.88
CA CYS A 32 32.25 0.64 -34.47
C CYS A 32 32.85 0.42 -35.87
N ASN A 33 34.15 0.17 -35.94
CA ASN A 33 34.83 -0.22 -37.17
C ASN A 33 34.91 -1.76 -37.23
N ASP A 34 34.32 -2.32 -38.28
CA ASP A 34 34.51 -3.66 -38.85
C ASP A 34 34.99 -4.77 -37.89
N GLN A 35 34.05 -5.57 -37.38
CA GLN A 35 34.17 -7.03 -37.39
C GLN A 35 32.81 -7.67 -37.66
N GLY A 36 32.70 -8.33 -38.80
CA GLY A 36 31.52 -9.09 -39.17
C GLY A 36 31.30 -10.27 -38.25
N VAL A 37 30.06 -10.47 -37.82
CA VAL A 37 29.52 -11.75 -37.36
C VAL A 37 28.01 -11.68 -37.45
N ASP A 38 27.49 -12.61 -38.24
CA ASP A 38 26.20 -13.27 -38.15
C ASP A 38 24.94 -12.41 -38.15
N HIS A 39 24.09 -12.66 -39.14
CA HIS A 39 22.66 -12.48 -39.04
C HIS A 39 22.18 -13.13 -37.73
N VAL A 40 22.10 -12.32 -36.67
CA VAL A 40 21.27 -12.64 -35.53
C VAL A 40 19.86 -12.61 -36.09
N ASP A 41 19.28 -13.80 -36.19
CA ASP A 41 17.86 -14.01 -36.38
C ASP A 41 17.17 -13.05 -35.40
N GLU A 42 16.64 -11.94 -35.92
CA GLU A 42 15.77 -11.05 -35.16
C GLU A 42 14.52 -11.87 -34.90
N GLY A 43 14.59 -12.68 -33.84
CA GLY A 43 13.46 -13.40 -33.30
C GLY A 43 12.30 -12.42 -33.18
N PRO A 44 11.05 -12.93 -33.24
CA PRO A 44 9.86 -12.09 -33.26
C PRO A 44 9.99 -11.01 -32.18
N PRO A 45 9.68 -9.74 -32.49
CA PRO A 45 9.90 -8.63 -31.58
C PRO A 45 9.34 -9.01 -30.21
N VAL A 46 10.21 -9.09 -29.21
CA VAL A 46 9.79 -9.38 -27.84
C VAL A 46 8.72 -8.35 -27.54
N PRO A 47 7.49 -8.77 -27.17
CA PRO A 47 6.44 -7.83 -26.84
C PRO A 47 7.00 -6.86 -25.80
N ASP A 48 6.80 -5.56 -26.02
CA ASP A 48 7.15 -4.53 -25.04
C ASP A 48 6.16 -4.68 -23.88
N LEU A 49 6.46 -5.66 -23.02
CA LEU A 49 5.65 -5.95 -21.85
C LEU A 49 5.86 -4.82 -20.85
N PRO A 50 4.79 -4.34 -20.20
CA PRO A 50 4.91 -3.27 -19.24
C PRO A 50 6.00 -3.60 -18.20
N CYS A 51 6.80 -2.58 -17.88
CA CYS A 51 7.85 -2.64 -16.86
C CYS A 51 8.88 -3.77 -17.05
N GLY A 52 9.17 -4.16 -18.30
CA GLY A 52 10.17 -5.20 -18.57
C GLY A 52 9.66 -6.63 -18.35
N GLY A 53 8.33 -6.84 -18.40
CA GLY A 53 7.72 -8.15 -18.17
C GLY A 53 7.21 -8.37 -16.75
N ALA A 54 7.11 -7.33 -15.94
CA ALA A 54 6.52 -7.41 -14.61
C ALA A 54 5.05 -7.84 -14.68
N ASP A 55 4.64 -8.72 -13.78
CA ASP A 55 3.24 -9.04 -13.60
C ASP A 55 2.57 -7.98 -12.73
N LEU A 56 1.90 -7.02 -13.37
CA LEU A 56 1.22 -5.94 -12.64
C LEU A 56 0.12 -6.44 -11.70
N MET A 57 -0.26 -7.72 -11.75
CA MET A 57 -1.31 -8.28 -10.90
C MET A 57 -0.78 -8.84 -9.56
N SER A 58 0.50 -9.17 -9.48
CA SER A 58 1.10 -9.85 -8.33
C SER A 58 2.50 -9.37 -7.96
N ASP A 59 3.16 -8.60 -8.82
CA ASP A 59 4.47 -8.03 -8.54
C ASP A 59 4.34 -6.86 -7.56
N ASN A 60 4.87 -7.06 -6.36
CA ASN A 60 4.88 -6.06 -5.29
C ASN A 60 5.59 -4.77 -5.69
N ASP A 61 6.53 -4.76 -6.64
CA ASP A 61 7.24 -3.55 -7.05
C ASP A 61 6.55 -2.80 -8.22
N ASN A 62 5.57 -3.43 -8.87
CA ASN A 62 4.93 -2.93 -10.09
C ASN A 62 3.41 -3.07 -10.07
N CYS A 63 2.78 -3.03 -8.89
CA CYS A 63 1.39 -3.39 -8.72
C CYS A 63 0.43 -2.41 -9.40
N GLY A 64 -0.34 -2.88 -10.38
CA GLY A 64 -1.25 -2.06 -11.20
C GLY A 64 -0.55 -1.08 -12.16
N ALA A 65 0.68 -0.67 -11.87
CA ALA A 65 1.49 0.24 -12.67
C ALA A 65 2.99 0.07 -12.39
N CYS A 66 3.83 0.37 -13.38
CA CYS A 66 5.28 0.31 -13.23
C CYS A 66 5.81 1.17 -12.07
N GLY A 67 6.58 0.57 -11.18
CA GLY A 67 7.17 1.24 -10.01
C GLY A 67 6.18 1.60 -8.91
N ASN A 68 4.93 1.11 -8.98
CA ASN A 68 3.98 1.25 -7.89
C ASN A 68 4.19 0.13 -6.86
N ALA A 69 5.07 0.39 -5.89
CA ALA A 69 5.46 -0.60 -4.90
C ALA A 69 4.42 -0.72 -3.76
N CYS A 70 3.98 -1.95 -3.48
CA CYS A 70 3.16 -2.29 -2.34
C CYS A 70 4.03 -2.80 -1.20
N THR A 71 3.83 -2.23 0.00
CA THR A 71 4.51 -2.71 1.19
C THR A 71 4.02 -4.11 1.54
N LEU A 72 4.95 -5.03 1.81
CA LEU A 72 4.70 -6.36 2.33
C LEU A 72 5.20 -6.42 3.77
N TRP A 73 4.32 -6.79 4.69
CA TRP A 73 4.61 -6.90 6.11
C TRP A 73 4.64 -8.37 6.52
N TRP A 74 5.62 -8.77 7.34
CA TRP A 74 5.75 -10.11 7.91
C TRP A 74 5.55 -11.26 6.90
N GLU A 75 6.24 -11.17 5.76
CA GLU A 75 6.19 -12.18 4.69
C GLU A 75 6.46 -13.60 5.22
N GLY A 76 5.62 -14.55 4.83
CA GLY A 76 5.73 -15.96 5.18
C GLY A 76 5.27 -16.29 6.61
N THR A 77 4.64 -15.36 7.32
CA THR A 77 4.11 -15.57 8.67
C THR A 77 2.57 -15.63 8.69
N ASP A 78 2.01 -16.01 9.84
CA ASP A 78 0.56 -15.98 10.07
C ASP A 78 -0.04 -14.56 10.08
N TRP A 79 0.79 -13.51 10.05
CA TRP A 79 0.35 -12.10 10.13
C TRP A 79 0.72 -11.30 8.88
N GLU A 80 1.03 -12.00 7.78
CA GLU A 80 1.36 -11.37 6.50
C GLU A 80 0.27 -10.39 6.05
N ALA A 81 0.67 -9.21 5.58
CA ALA A 81 -0.26 -8.22 5.07
C ALA A 81 0.36 -7.31 4.00
N GLY A 82 -0.50 -6.64 3.25
CA GLY A 82 -0.13 -5.79 2.13
C GLY A 82 0.10 -6.62 0.86
N GLY A 83 1.17 -6.30 0.15
CA GLY A 83 1.49 -6.91 -1.14
C GLY A 83 0.54 -6.53 -2.27
N CYS A 84 0.85 -6.99 -3.47
CA CYS A 84 0.06 -6.79 -4.67
C CYS A 84 -0.94 -7.93 -4.83
N VAL A 85 -2.23 -7.57 -4.86
CA VAL A 85 -3.31 -8.51 -5.09
C VAL A 85 -4.22 -7.93 -6.16
N GLU A 86 -4.32 -8.65 -7.27
CA GLU A 86 -5.17 -8.27 -8.40
C GLU A 86 -4.87 -6.85 -8.94
N GLY A 87 -3.61 -6.43 -8.87
CA GLY A 87 -3.15 -5.14 -9.37
C GLY A 87 -3.48 -3.93 -8.48
N ALA A 88 -3.83 -4.17 -7.21
CA ALA A 88 -3.91 -3.16 -6.18
C ALA A 88 -3.10 -3.57 -4.95
N CYS A 89 -2.59 -2.58 -4.20
CA CYS A 89 -1.98 -2.89 -2.91
C CYS A 89 -3.06 -3.36 -1.94
N GLY A 90 -2.82 -4.52 -1.34
CA GLY A 90 -3.66 -5.09 -0.31
C GLY A 90 -3.67 -4.23 0.97
N PRO A 91 -4.63 -4.48 1.86
CA PRO A 91 -4.66 -3.82 3.15
C PRO A 91 -3.42 -4.19 3.97
N GLN A 92 -2.92 -3.23 4.75
CA GLN A 92 -1.69 -3.34 5.50
C GLN A 92 -1.91 -3.01 6.97
N TRP A 93 -0.98 -3.47 7.81
CA TRP A 93 -0.97 -3.09 9.21
C TRP A 93 -0.59 -1.63 9.36
N SER A 94 -1.44 -0.88 10.06
CA SER A 94 -1.17 0.50 10.42
C SER A 94 -0.91 0.57 11.92
N ALA A 95 0.28 1.01 12.28
CA ALA A 95 0.64 1.33 13.65
C ALA A 95 0.46 2.83 13.91
N PHE A 96 0.01 3.19 15.11
CA PHE A 96 -0.05 4.57 15.55
C PHE A 96 0.64 4.66 16.90
N CYS A 97 1.65 5.51 16.99
CA CYS A 97 2.47 5.58 18.17
C CYS A 97 1.79 6.42 19.24
N ALA A 98 1.31 5.73 20.27
CA ALA A 98 0.37 6.26 21.25
C ALA A 98 1.05 7.08 22.36
N GLY A 99 1.51 8.29 22.03
CA GLY A 99 1.59 9.37 23.03
C GLY A 99 0.23 10.03 23.30
N GLU A 100 -0.73 9.87 22.38
CA GLU A 100 -1.98 10.66 22.33
C GLU A 100 -3.24 9.82 22.00
N SER A 101 -3.15 8.49 21.90
CA SER A 101 -4.22 7.64 21.35
C SER A 101 -5.33 7.24 22.33
N SER A 102 -5.43 7.87 23.50
CA SER A 102 -6.34 7.46 24.59
C SER A 102 -7.85 7.60 24.28
N GLN A 103 -8.22 7.84 23.02
CA GLN A 103 -9.61 8.06 22.60
C GLN A 103 -10.08 7.18 21.43
N LEU A 104 -9.19 6.46 20.73
CA LEU A 104 -9.56 5.60 19.61
C LEU A 104 -9.78 4.18 20.15
N ASN A 105 -11.02 3.67 20.09
CA ASN A 105 -11.39 2.39 20.72
C ASN A 105 -11.75 1.30 19.70
N THR A 106 -11.88 1.65 18.42
CA THR A 106 -12.22 0.74 17.33
C THR A 106 -11.21 0.88 16.18
N CYS A 107 -11.12 -0.12 15.32
CA CYS A 107 -10.24 -0.02 14.16
C CYS A 107 -10.76 0.96 13.09
N ASP A 108 -12.07 1.19 13.01
CA ASP A 108 -12.63 2.26 12.16
C ASP A 108 -12.15 3.64 12.60
N GLU A 109 -12.20 3.93 13.90
CA GLU A 109 -11.69 5.19 14.45
C GLU A 109 -10.18 5.31 14.23
N PHE A 110 -9.46 4.21 14.44
CA PHE A 110 -8.02 4.13 14.26
C PHE A 110 -7.59 4.41 12.80
N CYS A 111 -8.11 3.65 11.84
CA CYS A 111 -7.77 3.82 10.43
C CYS A 111 -8.26 5.19 9.92
N GLY A 112 -9.45 5.61 10.34
CA GLY A 112 -10.04 6.89 9.96
C GLY A 112 -9.22 8.10 10.42
N ALA A 113 -8.60 8.04 11.61
CA ALA A 113 -7.69 9.08 12.08
C ALA A 113 -6.45 9.25 11.17
N GLY A 114 -6.01 8.16 10.52
CA GLY A 114 -4.95 8.15 9.51
C GLY A 114 -5.42 8.42 8.08
N GLY A 115 -6.71 8.73 7.87
CA GLY A 115 -7.28 8.93 6.54
C GLY A 115 -7.46 7.64 5.73
N ARG A 116 -7.47 6.48 6.39
CA ARG A 116 -7.59 5.15 5.79
C ARG A 116 -8.92 4.49 6.16
N VAL A 117 -9.25 3.41 5.46
CA VAL A 117 -10.45 2.61 5.73
C VAL A 117 -10.03 1.33 6.44
N CYS A 118 -10.71 0.96 7.52
CA CYS A 118 -10.45 -0.33 8.15
C CYS A 118 -10.95 -1.48 7.27
N VAL A 119 -10.17 -2.56 7.20
CA VAL A 119 -10.55 -3.77 6.46
C VAL A 119 -10.71 -4.94 7.42
N ALA A 120 -11.96 -5.24 7.77
CA ALA A 120 -12.30 -6.35 8.65
C ALA A 120 -11.76 -7.66 8.06
N LYS A 121 -10.95 -8.38 8.83
CA LYS A 121 -10.29 -9.63 8.43
C LYS A 121 -9.44 -9.49 7.15
N GLY A 122 -8.96 -8.29 6.83
CA GLY A 122 -8.23 -8.00 5.60
C GLY A 122 -6.78 -8.46 5.62
N CYS A 123 -6.14 -8.47 6.79
CA CYS A 123 -4.71 -8.72 6.93
C CYS A 123 -4.51 -10.10 7.54
N SER A 124 -4.18 -11.11 6.71
CA SER A 124 -4.12 -12.52 7.12
C SER A 124 -5.38 -13.03 7.85
N GLY A 125 -6.57 -12.54 7.48
CA GLY A 125 -7.82 -12.89 8.16
C GLY A 125 -8.04 -12.20 9.52
N LEU A 126 -7.15 -11.29 9.91
CA LEU A 126 -7.19 -10.52 11.15
C LEU A 126 -7.55 -9.05 10.89
N THR A 127 -7.99 -8.36 11.94
CA THR A 127 -8.44 -6.96 11.94
C THR A 127 -7.57 -6.09 12.84
N ALA A 128 -7.15 -6.61 13.99
CA ALA A 128 -6.26 -5.90 14.91
C ALA A 128 -5.26 -6.85 15.56
N MET A 129 -4.14 -6.29 16.00
CA MET A 129 -3.11 -6.97 16.78
C MET A 129 -2.62 -6.07 17.91
N LEU A 130 -2.15 -6.70 18.98
CA LEU A 130 -1.53 -6.05 20.13
C LEU A 130 -0.10 -6.52 20.27
N PHE A 131 0.84 -5.58 20.45
CA PHE A 131 2.22 -5.88 20.76
C PHE A 131 2.63 -5.21 22.06
N ASN A 132 3.39 -5.92 22.88
CA ASN A 132 4.16 -5.33 23.96
C ASN A 132 5.41 -4.66 23.38
N VAL A 133 5.34 -3.34 23.23
CA VAL A 133 6.49 -2.55 22.77
C VAL A 133 7.21 -2.00 24.00
N GLY A 134 8.41 -2.52 24.27
CA GLY A 134 9.35 -1.81 25.11
C GLY A 134 9.72 -0.52 24.38
N PHE A 135 9.11 0.62 24.75
CA PHE A 135 9.42 1.91 24.13
C PHE A 135 10.88 2.30 24.37
N ASP A 136 11.76 1.87 23.47
CA ASP A 136 13.16 2.32 23.35
C ASP A 136 13.28 3.54 22.40
N GLY A 137 12.14 4.05 21.92
CA GLY A 137 12.04 5.19 21.03
C GLY A 137 11.66 4.83 19.59
N ASN A 138 11.61 3.53 19.24
CA ASN A 138 11.15 3.08 17.94
C ASN A 138 9.70 2.56 18.03
N CYS A 139 8.80 3.27 17.38
CA CYS A 139 7.35 3.04 17.36
C CYS A 139 6.90 1.82 16.53
N GLY A 140 7.72 0.77 16.48
CA GLY A 140 7.49 -0.41 15.65
C GLY A 140 7.59 -1.68 16.49
N PRO A 141 6.71 -2.66 16.28
CA PRO A 141 6.94 -3.99 16.83
C PRO A 141 8.18 -4.58 16.15
N SER A 142 8.95 -5.39 16.89
CA SER A 142 10.05 -6.12 16.24
C SER A 142 9.46 -7.10 15.22
N GLU A 143 10.05 -7.20 14.03
CA GLU A 143 9.54 -8.10 12.99
C GLU A 143 9.68 -9.59 13.40
N ASP A 144 10.53 -9.88 14.39
CA ASP A 144 10.84 -11.21 14.90
C ASP A 144 9.90 -11.68 16.03
N GLU A 145 9.17 -10.76 16.68
CA GLU A 145 8.22 -11.10 17.75
C GLU A 145 6.78 -10.97 17.28
N GLY A 146 5.95 -11.89 17.77
CA GLY A 146 4.54 -11.91 17.44
C GLY A 146 3.66 -11.06 18.31
N PRO A 147 2.40 -10.86 17.86
CA PRO A 147 1.43 -10.16 18.65
C PRO A 147 1.06 -10.99 19.89
N ASP A 148 0.91 -10.31 21.02
CA ASP A 148 0.42 -10.92 22.26
C ASP A 148 -1.06 -11.28 22.16
N GLN A 149 -1.82 -10.47 21.41
CA GLN A 149 -3.25 -10.65 21.20
C GLN A 149 -3.64 -10.28 19.78
N THR A 150 -4.66 -10.94 19.24
CA THR A 150 -5.19 -10.68 17.90
C THR A 150 -6.72 -10.64 17.91
N MET A 151 -7.30 -9.93 16.95
CA MET A 151 -8.75 -9.80 16.79
C MET A 151 -9.13 -10.05 15.33
N ALA A 152 -10.15 -10.87 15.12
CA ALA A 152 -10.78 -11.11 13.83
C ALA A 152 -12.27 -10.78 13.92
N GLY A 153 -12.62 -9.50 13.79
CA GLY A 153 -13.97 -8.96 14.00
C GLY A 153 -14.32 -7.89 12.96
N PRO A 154 -15.50 -7.26 13.06
CA PRO A 154 -15.80 -6.05 12.32
C PRO A 154 -14.97 -4.86 12.85
N CYS A 155 -14.86 -3.81 12.04
CA CYS A 155 -14.01 -2.66 12.34
C CYS A 155 -14.57 -1.70 13.40
N ASP A 156 -15.88 -1.72 13.60
CA ASP A 156 -16.61 -0.94 14.60
C ASP A 156 -16.68 -1.63 15.97
N GLU A 157 -16.20 -2.87 16.07
CA GLU A 157 -16.08 -3.57 17.35
C GLU A 157 -15.00 -2.92 18.23
N GLN A 158 -15.30 -2.81 19.52
CA GLN A 158 -14.35 -2.32 20.50
C GLN A 158 -13.14 -3.25 20.56
N ILE A 159 -11.95 -2.68 20.43
CA ILE A 159 -10.69 -3.40 20.60
C ILE A 159 -10.58 -3.82 22.08
N PRO A 160 -10.53 -5.12 22.41
CA PRO A 160 -10.73 -5.60 23.78
C PRO A 160 -9.70 -5.11 24.81
N TRP A 161 -8.50 -4.75 24.37
CA TRP A 161 -7.36 -4.37 25.20
C TRP A 161 -7.08 -2.87 25.22
N MET A 162 -7.89 -2.05 24.55
CA MET A 162 -7.72 -0.59 24.54
C MET A 162 -8.19 0.09 25.84
N SER A 163 -8.87 -0.63 26.75
CA SER A 163 -9.28 -0.11 28.06
C SER A 163 -8.18 -0.12 29.12
N ASP A 164 -7.09 -0.84 28.86
CA ASP A 164 -6.01 -1.04 29.82
C ASP A 164 -4.97 0.06 29.58
N ASN A 165 -4.82 0.99 30.54
CA ASN A 165 -3.91 2.14 30.47
C ASN A 165 -2.42 1.73 30.58
N GLU A 166 -2.01 0.68 29.87
CA GLU A 166 -0.64 0.22 29.85
C GLU A 166 0.11 0.91 28.71
N PHE A 167 0.93 1.89 29.07
CA PHE A 167 1.80 2.65 28.16
C PHE A 167 2.84 1.80 27.41
N THR A 168 2.88 0.49 27.63
CA THR A 168 3.78 -0.48 27.00
C THR A 168 3.11 -1.29 25.89
N LEU A 169 1.84 -1.04 25.61
CA LEU A 169 1.09 -1.77 24.59
C LEU A 169 0.89 -0.89 23.36
N MET A 170 1.03 -1.50 22.18
CA MET A 170 0.71 -0.88 20.90
C MET A 170 -0.32 -1.73 20.17
N ALA A 171 -1.49 -1.12 19.95
CA ALA A 171 -2.50 -1.66 19.07
C ALA A 171 -2.22 -1.23 17.63
N ILE A 172 -2.34 -2.18 16.70
CA ILE A 172 -2.26 -1.93 15.26
C ILE A 172 -3.49 -2.51 14.58
N CYS A 173 -4.02 -1.81 13.57
CA CYS A 173 -5.23 -2.19 12.84
C CYS A 173 -4.94 -2.42 11.36
N CYS A 174 -5.70 -3.32 10.75
CA CYS A 174 -5.65 -3.58 9.33
C CYS A 174 -6.38 -2.47 8.56
N CYS A 175 -5.63 -1.67 7.80
CA CYS A 175 -6.16 -0.54 7.06
C CYS A 175 -5.83 -0.64 5.58
N GLY A 176 -6.77 -0.24 4.73
CA GLY A 176 -6.61 -0.05 3.28
C GLY A 176 -6.78 1.41 2.87
N GLU A 177 -6.43 1.71 1.62
CA GLU A 177 -6.65 3.00 0.98
C GLU A 177 -8.11 3.18 0.51
#